data_AF-A0A9E6X0D3-F1
#
_entry.id   AF-A0A9E6X0D3-F1
#
_cell.length_a   1.000
_cell.length_b   1.000
_cell.length_c   1.000
_cell.angle_alpha   90.00
_cell.angle_beta   90.00
_cell.angle_gamma   90.00
#
_symmetry.space_group_name_H-M   'P 1'
#
loop_
_entity.id
_entity.type
_entity.pdbx_description
1 polymer ?
#
loop_
_entity_poly.entity_id
_entity_poly.type
_entity_poly.pdbx_seq_one_letter_code
_entity_poly.pdbx_strand_id
1 'polypeptide(L)'
;MTNAPAGWYTNPDPARPGSLRYWDGTRWTEHVHPPAGSPAQVPPRRRTGKLVAKIVVPIAIFFVLGIAVTVYLGFAIVCGEAPHYCS
;
A
#
# COMPACT_ATOMS: atom_id res chain seq x y z
N MET A 1 -20.75 -7.17 -51.50
CA MET A 1 -20.79 -6.92 -50.04
C MET A 1 -19.36 -6.66 -49.60
N THR A 2 -19.06 -5.50 -49.03
CA THR A 2 -17.72 -5.17 -48.56
C THR A 2 -17.42 -6.00 -47.32
N ASN A 3 -16.60 -7.03 -47.46
CA ASN A 3 -16.12 -7.80 -46.32
C ASN A 3 -15.12 -6.92 -45.55
N ALA A 4 -15.38 -6.65 -44.28
CA ALA A 4 -14.44 -5.90 -43.45
C ALA A 4 -13.16 -6.74 -43.28
N PRO A 5 -11.96 -6.16 -43.47
CA PRO A 5 -10.71 -6.88 -43.28
C PRO A 5 -10.55 -7.35 -41.83
N ALA A 6 -9.75 -8.39 -41.61
CA ALA A 6 -9.48 -8.86 -40.25
C ALA A 6 -8.78 -7.77 -39.43
N GLY A 7 -9.26 -7.52 -38.21
CA GLY A 7 -8.78 -6.40 -37.39
C GLY A 7 -9.56 -6.18 -36.10
N TRP A 8 -9.14 -5.17 -35.35
CA TRP A 8 -9.83 -4.72 -34.13
C TRP A 8 -10.90 -3.71 -34.47
N TYR A 9 -12.12 -3.97 -34.02
CA TYR A 9 -13.27 -3.09 -34.22
C TYR A 9 -13.98 -2.84 -32.90
N THR A 10 -14.77 -1.78 -32.83
CA THR A 10 -15.58 -1.45 -31.66
C THR A 10 -16.56 -2.58 -31.36
N ASN A 11 -16.55 -3.06 -30.11
CA ASN A 11 -17.47 -4.10 -29.69
C ASN A 11 -18.91 -3.53 -29.61
N PRO A 12 -19.90 -4.11 -30.31
CA PRO A 12 -21.29 -3.67 -30.24
C PRO A 12 -22.00 -4.06 -28.94
N ASP A 13 -21.36 -4.88 -28.08
CA ASP A 13 -21.91 -5.32 -26.80
C ASP A 13 -22.05 -4.16 -25.79
N PRO A 14 -23.28 -3.78 -25.37
CA PRO A 14 -23.50 -2.71 -24.41
C PRO A 14 -22.99 -3.06 -22.99
N ALA A 15 -22.72 -4.33 -22.68
CA ALA A 15 -22.13 -4.74 -21.40
C ALA A 15 -20.65 -4.35 -21.29
N ARG A 16 -19.99 -4.03 -22.41
CA ARG A 16 -18.55 -3.68 -22.46
C ARG A 16 -18.31 -2.43 -23.30
N PRO A 17 -18.85 -1.26 -22.88
CA PRO A 17 -18.73 -0.03 -23.63
C PRO A 17 -17.27 0.37 -23.83
N GLY A 18 -16.89 0.69 -25.06
CA GLY A 18 -15.53 1.10 -25.42
C GLY A 18 -14.50 -0.02 -25.51
N SER A 19 -14.91 -1.30 -25.34
CA SER A 19 -14.06 -2.44 -25.62
C SER A 19 -13.85 -2.64 -27.12
N LEU A 20 -12.69 -3.20 -27.51
CA LEU A 20 -12.42 -3.60 -28.89
C LEU A 20 -12.57 -5.10 -29.00
N ARG A 21 -13.19 -5.60 -30.07
CA ARG A 21 -13.33 -7.02 -30.36
C ARG A 21 -12.66 -7.33 -31.70
N TYR A 22 -12.05 -8.50 -31.81
CA TYR A 22 -11.35 -8.89 -33.03
C TYR A 22 -12.30 -9.54 -34.04
N TRP A 23 -12.28 -9.03 -35.27
CA TRP A 23 -12.96 -9.57 -36.45
C TRP A 23 -11.96 -10.37 -37.29
N ASP A 24 -12.29 -11.60 -37.66
CA ASP A 24 -11.40 -12.47 -38.45
C ASP A 24 -11.60 -12.38 -39.97
N GLY A 25 -12.49 -11.49 -40.45
CA GLY A 25 -12.88 -11.42 -41.85
C GLY A 25 -14.13 -12.25 -42.19
N THR A 26 -14.67 -13.02 -41.26
CA THR A 26 -15.90 -13.81 -41.44
C THR A 26 -16.85 -13.70 -40.25
N ARG A 27 -16.30 -13.59 -39.03
CA ARG A 27 -17.04 -13.50 -37.77
C ARG A 27 -16.24 -12.75 -36.70
N TRP A 28 -16.96 -12.37 -35.65
CA TRP A 28 -16.35 -11.86 -34.42
C TRP A 28 -15.78 -13.00 -33.59
N THR A 29 -14.52 -12.89 -33.17
CA THR A 29 -13.84 -13.88 -32.32
C THR A 29 -14.06 -13.59 -30.83
N GLU A 30 -13.56 -14.44 -29.94
CA GLU A 30 -13.62 -14.22 -28.48
C GLU A 30 -12.54 -13.25 -27.96
N HIS A 31 -11.60 -12.84 -28.82
CA HIS A 31 -10.56 -11.90 -28.42
C HIS A 31 -11.15 -10.50 -28.25
N VAL A 32 -11.16 -10.03 -27.00
CA VAL A 32 -11.64 -8.71 -26.61
C VAL A 32 -10.50 -7.98 -25.91
N HIS A 33 -10.20 -6.77 -26.39
CA HIS A 33 -9.33 -5.84 -25.70
C HIS A 33 -10.17 -4.99 -24.74
N PRO A 34 -9.80 -4.94 -23.44
CA PRO A 34 -10.46 -4.06 -22.51
C PRO A 34 -10.28 -2.60 -22.96
N PRO A 35 -11.27 -1.72 -22.68
CA PRO A 35 -11.16 -0.31 -23.02
C PRO A 35 -9.86 0.28 -22.46
N ALA A 36 -9.20 1.13 -23.25
CA ALA A 36 -8.02 1.87 -22.80
C ALA A 36 -8.42 2.74 -21.60
N GLY A 37 -8.06 2.31 -20.40
CA GLY A 37 -8.51 2.93 -19.15
C GLY A 37 -9.25 1.99 -18.20
N SER A 38 -9.54 0.74 -18.58
CA SER A 38 -9.88 -0.29 -17.59
C SER A 38 -8.67 -0.41 -16.66
N PRO A 39 -8.83 -0.15 -15.34
CA PRO A 39 -7.74 -0.34 -14.41
C PRO A 39 -7.35 -1.82 -14.50
N ALA A 40 -6.15 -2.08 -15.01
CA ALA A 40 -5.52 -3.38 -14.83
C ALA A 40 -5.67 -3.70 -13.35
N GLN A 41 -6.27 -4.84 -13.02
CA GLN A 41 -6.63 -5.21 -11.66
C GLN A 41 -5.35 -5.20 -10.81
N VAL A 42 -5.01 -4.06 -10.20
CA VAL A 42 -3.81 -3.94 -9.39
C VAL A 42 -4.10 -4.80 -8.16
N PRO A 43 -3.34 -5.89 -7.92
CA PRO A 43 -3.58 -6.72 -6.77
C PRO A 43 -3.54 -5.84 -5.52
N PRO A 44 -4.47 -6.01 -4.56
CA PRO A 44 -4.52 -5.15 -3.38
C PRO A 44 -3.15 -5.22 -2.71
N ARG A 45 -2.44 -4.08 -2.72
CA ARG A 45 -1.16 -3.92 -2.05
C ARG A 45 -1.41 -4.17 -0.57
N ARG A 46 -1.16 -5.40 -0.10
CA ARG A 46 -1.23 -5.75 1.32
C ARG A 46 -0.36 -4.74 2.05
N ARG A 47 -0.98 -3.80 2.78
CA ARG A 47 -0.26 -2.84 3.61
C ARG A 47 0.54 -3.67 4.62
N THR A 48 1.86 -3.71 4.45
CA THR A 48 2.79 -4.44 5.30
C THR A 48 2.90 -3.75 6.66
N GLY A 49 1.88 -3.86 7.51
CA GLY A 49 1.88 -3.31 8.87
C GLY A 49 3.02 -3.83 9.75
N LYS A 50 3.68 -4.92 9.33
CA LYS A 50 4.82 -5.53 10.00
C LYS A 50 6.12 -4.71 9.93
N LEU A 51 6.25 -3.74 9.03
CA LEU A 51 7.48 -2.92 8.92
C LEU A 51 7.49 -1.72 9.88
N VAL A 52 6.34 -1.06 10.07
CA VAL A 52 6.21 0.08 10.99
C VAL A 52 6.41 -0.35 12.44
N ALA A 53 5.85 -1.51 12.83
CA ALA A 53 6.00 -2.05 14.18
C ALA A 53 7.46 -2.37 14.56
N LYS A 54 8.31 -2.74 13.58
CA LYS A 54 9.73 -3.04 13.83
C LYS A 54 10.58 -1.79 14.16
N ILE A 55 10.13 -0.60 13.78
CA ILE A 55 10.88 0.65 13.97
C ILE A 55 10.39 1.40 15.21
N VAL A 56 9.08 1.48 15.44
CA VAL A 56 8.50 2.28 16.54
C VAL A 56 8.78 1.66 17.92
N VAL A 57 8.75 0.33 18.03
CA VAL A 57 8.95 -0.38 19.30
C VAL A 57 10.35 -0.15 19.91
N PRO A 58 11.48 -0.34 19.20
CA PRO A 58 12.79 -0.11 19.80
C PRO A 58 13.03 1.36 20.14
N ILE A 59 12.49 2.30 19.35
CA ILE A 59 12.60 3.75 19.62
C ILE A 59 11.86 4.11 20.91
N ALA A 60 10.62 3.65 21.06
CA ALA A 60 9.84 3.89 22.27
C ALA A 60 10.53 3.31 23.53
N ILE A 61 11.07 2.09 23.42
CA ILE A 61 11.82 1.46 24.51
C ILE A 61 13.07 2.27 24.89
N PHE A 62 13.83 2.76 23.90
CA PHE A 62 15.02 3.57 24.16
C PHE A 62 14.69 4.88 24.88
N PHE A 63 13.64 5.59 24.46
CA PHE A 63 13.22 6.82 25.13
C PHE A 63 12.72 6.56 26.56
N VAL A 64 11.93 5.50 26.78
CA VAL A 64 11.44 5.14 28.12
C VAL A 64 12.59 4.78 29.05
N LEU A 65 13.54 3.94 28.59
CA LEU A 65 14.71 3.56 29.38
C LEU A 65 15.62 4.77 29.66
N GLY A 66 15.84 5.63 28.67
CA GLY A 66 16.63 6.85 28.83
C GLY A 66 16.04 7.78 29.89
N ILE A 67 14.74 8.07 29.81
CA ILE A 67 14.04 8.92 30.78
C ILE A 67 14.10 8.32 32.19
N ALA A 68 13.85 7.01 32.31
CA ALA A 68 13.89 6.32 33.60
C ALA A 68 15.28 6.40 34.25
N VAL A 69 16.35 6.22 33.46
CA VAL A 69 17.74 6.34 33.92
C VAL A 69 18.07 7.78 34.32
N THR A 70 17.65 8.78 33.53
CA THR A 70 17.89 10.19 33.86
C THR A 70 17.18 10.59 35.16
N VAL A 71 15.92 10.15 35.35
CA VAL A 71 15.17 10.40 36.59
C VAL A 71 15.82 9.69 37.78
N TYR A 72 16.22 8.43 37.61
CA TYR A 72 16.86 7.65 38.67
C TYR A 72 18.21 8.25 39.10
N LEU A 73 19.05 8.62 38.14
CA LEU A 73 20.34 9.26 38.43
C LEU A 73 20.15 10.66 39.01
N GLY A 74 19.21 11.46 38.50
CA GLY A 74 18.89 12.77 39.07
C GLY A 74 18.42 12.67 40.52
N PHE A 75 17.54 11.71 40.81
CA PHE A 75 17.08 11.43 42.18
C PHE A 75 18.24 10.96 43.08
N ALA A 76 19.09 10.06 42.59
CA ALA A 76 20.25 9.57 43.33
C ALA A 76 21.30 10.67 43.60
N ILE A 77 21.55 11.57 42.65
CA ILE A 77 22.47 12.71 42.80
C ILE A 77 21.90 13.73 43.80
N VAL A 78 20.60 14.04 43.72
CA VAL A 78 19.93 14.96 44.65
C VAL A 78 19.92 14.40 46.08
N CYS A 79 19.76 13.10 46.26
CA CYS A 79 19.85 12.45 47.57
C CYS A 79 21.30 12.28 48.07
N GLY A 80 22.28 12.23 47.16
CA GLY A 80 23.69 12.05 47.50
C GLY A 80 24.37 13.30 48.06
N GLU A 81 24.02 14.49 47.54
CA GLU A 81 24.71 15.74 47.90
C GLU A 81 24.18 16.40 49.19
N ALA A 82 23.00 15.98 49.68
CA ALA A 82 22.41 16.59 50.86
C ALA A 82 21.50 15.62 51.64
N PRO A 83 22.02 14.94 52.67
CA PRO A 83 21.25 14.00 53.49
C PRO A 83 20.16 14.66 54.35
N HIS A 84 20.00 15.99 54.29
CA HIS A 84 19.04 16.75 55.10
C HIS A 84 17.65 16.91 54.46
N TYR A 85 17.43 16.43 53.24
CA TYR A 85 16.13 16.54 52.54
C TYR A 85 15.36 15.22 52.48
N CYS A 86 15.91 14.12 53.00
CA CYS A 86 15.22 12.84 53.12
C CYS A 86 14.78 12.62 54.57
N SER A 87 13.64 13.22 54.92
CA SER A 87 12.80 12.86 56.07
C SER A 87 11.34 13.02 55.69
#